data_AF-A0A8J8PIH3-F1
#
_entry.id   AF-A0A8J8PIH3-F1
#
_cell.length_a   1.000
_cell.length_b   1.000
_cell.length_c   1.000
_cell.angle_alpha   90.00
_cell.angle_beta   90.00
_cell.angle_gamma   90.00
#
_symmetry.space_group_name_H-M   'P 1'
#
loop_
_entity.id
_entity.type
_entity.pdbx_description
1 polymer ?
#
loop_
_entity_poly.entity_id
_entity_poly.type
_entity_poly.pdbx_seq_one_letter_code
_entity_poly.pdbx_strand_id
1 'polypeptide(L)'
;MKSKFLYIILFSIFIYLSSILYNFVIPFILTIAVLYKRRSVIFVEIAVAILSFVILTTFHKVFIYSYTLRAFTLINLFLIASDHTDKSSILDLLGSKGVLVVIALSYYPLFYEITQKIMFYSRIRKISPFNIKRILLPIIVEIIKIAENLYYAYTLKLFGKYSYKSNIKPNKYDVIFLGLGVISLCFSYILHI
;
A
#
# COMPACT_ATOMS: atom_id res chain seq x y z
N MET A 1 9.33 -9.61 5.19
CA MET A 1 9.40 -10.41 3.94
C MET A 1 8.88 -9.52 2.84
N LYS A 2 9.69 -9.25 1.81
CA LYS A 2 9.30 -8.40 0.69
C LYS A 2 9.19 -9.23 -0.58
N SER A 3 8.15 -8.96 -1.37
CA SER A 3 7.89 -9.54 -2.68
C SER A 3 8.00 -8.43 -3.73
N LYS A 4 8.38 -8.80 -4.95
CA LYS A 4 8.50 -7.85 -6.05
C LYS A 4 7.14 -7.30 -6.44
N PHE A 5 7.13 -6.04 -6.84
CA PHE A 5 5.92 -5.26 -7.12
C PHE A 5 5.00 -5.91 -8.15
N LEU A 6 5.57 -6.49 -9.21
CA LEU A 6 4.82 -7.21 -10.26
C LEU A 6 3.96 -8.33 -9.67
N TYR A 7 4.51 -9.13 -8.76
CA TYR A 7 3.82 -10.30 -8.20
C TYR A 7 2.75 -9.91 -7.20
N ILE A 8 2.96 -8.81 -6.47
CA ILE A 8 1.94 -8.23 -5.58
C ILE A 8 0.79 -7.65 -6.40
N ILE A 9 1.07 -7.01 -7.54
CA ILE A 9 0.01 -6.58 -8.46
C ILE A 9 -0.79 -7.78 -8.97
N LEU A 10 -0.12 -8.83 -9.45
CA LEU A 10 -0.81 -10.04 -9.93
C LEU A 10 -1.65 -10.70 -8.84
N PHE A 11 -1.09 -10.85 -7.63
CA PHE A 11 -1.83 -11.30 -6.45
C PHE A 11 -3.08 -10.44 -6.21
N SER A 12 -2.93 -9.11 -6.21
CA SER A 12 -4.02 -8.18 -5.95
C SER A 12 -5.12 -8.28 -7.01
N ILE A 13 -4.74 -8.42 -8.28
CA ILE A 13 -5.67 -8.64 -9.39
C ILE A 13 -6.43 -9.95 -9.20
N PHE A 14 -5.76 -11.04 -8.86
CA PHE A 14 -6.41 -12.33 -8.64
C PHE A 14 -7.39 -12.30 -7.47
N ILE A 15 -7.02 -11.68 -6.35
CA ILE A 15 -7.92 -11.52 -5.20
C ILE A 15 -9.12 -10.64 -5.58
N TYR A 16 -8.89 -9.52 -6.27
CA TYR A 16 -9.96 -8.63 -6.70
C TYR A 16 -10.96 -9.32 -7.65
N LEU A 17 -10.44 -10.02 -8.66
CA LEU A 17 -11.26 -10.82 -9.58
C LEU A 17 -12.04 -11.90 -8.82
N SER A 18 -11.40 -12.58 -7.86
CA SER A 18 -12.07 -13.60 -7.06
C SER A 18 -13.23 -13.02 -6.24
N SER A 19 -13.11 -11.80 -5.75
CA SER A 19 -14.14 -11.14 -4.95
C SER A 19 -15.32 -10.61 -5.75
N ILE A 20 -15.11 -10.29 -7.03
CA ILE A 20 -16.14 -9.73 -7.91
C ILE A 20 -16.89 -10.82 -8.66
N LEU A 21 -16.14 -11.72 -9.30
CA LEU A 21 -16.72 -12.70 -10.23
C LEU A 21 -17.34 -13.91 -9.51
N TYR A 22 -16.86 -14.20 -8.30
CA TYR A 22 -17.23 -15.41 -7.57
C TYR A 22 -17.64 -15.05 -6.13
N ASN A 23 -17.09 -15.75 -5.14
CA ASN A 23 -17.40 -15.55 -3.73
C ASN A 23 -16.58 -14.41 -3.08
N PHE A 24 -17.26 -13.49 -2.38
CA PHE A 24 -16.64 -12.35 -1.68
C PHE A 24 -16.10 -12.69 -0.27
N VAL A 25 -16.46 -13.84 0.32
CA VAL A 25 -16.05 -14.22 1.68
C VAL A 25 -14.62 -14.77 1.72
N ILE A 26 -14.26 -15.61 0.75
CA ILE A 26 -12.92 -16.22 0.67
C ILE A 26 -11.80 -15.19 0.53
N PRO A 27 -11.86 -14.24 -0.42
CA PRO A 27 -10.82 -13.22 -0.53
C PRO A 27 -10.73 -12.36 0.73
N PHE A 28 -11.83 -12.13 1.44
CA PHE A 28 -11.83 -11.43 2.72
C PHE A 28 -11.09 -12.23 3.82
N ILE A 29 -11.40 -13.52 3.97
CA ILE A 29 -10.71 -14.38 4.94
C ILE A 29 -9.22 -14.47 4.63
N LEU A 30 -8.87 -14.67 3.36
CA LEU A 30 -7.48 -14.81 2.93
C LEU A 30 -6.69 -13.51 3.17
N THR A 31 -7.27 -12.35 2.83
CA THR A 31 -6.61 -11.06 3.06
C THR A 31 -6.41 -10.77 4.56
N ILE A 32 -7.38 -11.13 5.41
CA ILE A 32 -7.21 -11.08 6.87
C ILE A 32 -6.07 -11.99 7.34
N ALA A 33 -6.01 -13.22 6.83
CA ALA A 33 -4.98 -14.18 7.21
C ALA A 33 -3.57 -13.69 6.87
N VAL A 34 -3.40 -13.04 5.71
CA VAL A 34 -2.11 -12.43 5.32
C VAL A 34 -1.75 -11.26 6.24
N LEU A 35 -2.73 -10.50 6.74
CA LEU A 35 -2.53 -9.35 7.62
C LEU A 35 -2.40 -9.68 9.12
N TYR A 36 -2.17 -10.95 9.51
CA TYR A 36 -2.18 -11.43 10.90
C TYR A 36 -1.39 -10.60 11.92
N LYS A 37 -0.36 -9.86 11.48
CA LYS A 37 0.46 -8.98 12.33
C LYS A 37 -0.30 -7.72 12.79
N ARG A 38 -1.31 -7.26 12.04
CA ARG A 38 -2.09 -6.05 12.33
C ARG A 38 -3.38 -6.39 13.08
N ARG A 39 -3.25 -6.98 14.27
CA ARG A 39 -4.39 -7.47 15.08
C ARG A 39 -5.49 -6.43 15.30
N SER A 40 -5.12 -5.17 15.53
CA SER A 40 -6.10 -4.09 15.76
C SER A 40 -6.96 -3.81 14.52
N VAL A 41 -6.36 -3.86 13.32
CA VAL A 41 -7.11 -3.65 12.06
C VAL A 41 -8.09 -4.81 11.85
N ILE A 42 -7.62 -6.05 12.01
CA ILE A 42 -8.44 -7.26 11.86
C ILE A 42 -9.63 -7.23 12.83
N PHE A 43 -9.39 -6.86 14.10
CA PHE A 43 -10.46 -6.81 15.09
C PHE A 43 -11.55 -5.79 14.71
N VAL A 44 -11.16 -4.61 14.26
CA VAL A 44 -12.09 -3.57 13.81
C VAL A 44 -12.87 -4.05 12.58
N GLU A 45 -12.21 -4.66 11.60
CA GLU A 45 -12.87 -5.15 10.39
C GLU A 45 -13.89 -6.25 10.69
N ILE A 46 -13.55 -7.20 11.55
CA ILE A 46 -14.48 -8.27 11.97
C ILE A 46 -15.66 -7.67 12.73
N ALA A 47 -15.42 -6.76 13.66
CA ALA A 47 -16.48 -6.09 14.41
C ALA A 47 -17.44 -5.33 13.48
N VAL A 48 -16.91 -4.58 12.50
CA VAL A 48 -17.72 -3.85 11.53
C VAL A 48 -18.44 -4.80 10.58
N ALA A 49 -17.82 -5.90 10.15
CA ALA A 49 -18.46 -6.90 9.30
C ALA A 49 -19.66 -7.56 10.01
N ILE A 50 -19.53 -7.92 11.29
CA ILE A 50 -20.63 -8.49 12.09
C ILE A 50 -21.74 -7.46 12.27
N LEU A 51 -21.39 -6.24 12.70
CA LEU A 51 -22.35 -5.18 12.94
C LEU A 51 -23.10 -4.78 11.66
N SER A 52 -22.38 -4.71 10.53
CA SER A 52 -22.96 -4.48 9.22
C SER A 52 -23.93 -5.59 8.82
N PHE A 53 -23.59 -6.86 9.06
CA PHE A 53 -24.48 -7.97 8.78
C PHE A 53 -25.78 -7.85 9.58
N VAL A 54 -25.70 -7.65 10.90
CA VAL A 54 -26.88 -7.50 11.78
C VAL A 54 -27.79 -6.38 11.29
N ILE A 55 -27.23 -5.19 11.04
CA ILE A 55 -27.99 -4.04 10.56
C ILE A 55 -28.65 -4.37 9.21
N LEU A 56 -27.91 -4.88 8.23
CA LEU A 56 -28.46 -5.15 6.90
C LEU A 56 -29.52 -6.25 6.90
N THR A 57 -29.43 -7.21 7.84
CA THR A 57 -30.45 -8.24 8.02
C THR A 57 -31.74 -7.64 8.57
N THR A 58 -31.66 -6.74 9.56
CA THR A 58 -32.84 -6.04 10.11
C THR A 58 -33.56 -5.17 9.09
N PHE A 59 -32.84 -4.58 8.13
CA PHE A 59 -33.42 -3.77 7.06
C PHE A 59 -33.77 -4.57 5.78
N HIS A 60 -33.64 -5.91 5.81
CA HIS A 60 -33.83 -6.79 4.65
C HIS A 60 -32.98 -6.41 3.40
N LYS A 61 -31.83 -5.76 3.61
CA LYS A 61 -30.91 -5.29 2.55
C LYS A 61 -29.60 -6.10 2.54
N VAL A 62 -29.70 -7.41 2.73
CA VAL A 62 -28.54 -8.32 2.84
C VAL A 62 -27.66 -8.30 1.58
N PHE A 63 -28.22 -8.01 0.40
CA PHE A 63 -27.45 -7.89 -0.84
C PHE A 63 -26.31 -6.84 -0.76
N ILE A 64 -26.48 -5.79 0.06
CA ILE A 64 -25.48 -4.73 0.26
C ILE A 64 -24.24 -5.26 1.01
N TYR A 65 -24.40 -6.35 1.78
CA TYR A 65 -23.33 -6.91 2.58
C TYR A 65 -22.11 -7.33 1.75
N SER A 66 -22.34 -7.82 0.53
CA SER A 66 -21.28 -8.15 -0.43
C SER A 66 -20.35 -6.97 -0.73
N TYR A 67 -20.88 -5.74 -0.79
CA TYR A 67 -20.09 -4.53 -1.01
C TYR A 67 -19.23 -4.17 0.19
N THR A 68 -19.71 -4.41 1.41
CA THR A 68 -18.96 -4.10 2.63
C THR A 68 -17.72 -4.98 2.75
N LEU A 69 -17.86 -6.28 2.50
CA LEU A 69 -16.72 -7.20 2.49
C LEU A 69 -15.76 -6.91 1.33
N ARG A 70 -16.28 -6.61 0.14
CA ARG A 70 -15.45 -6.16 -1.00
C ARG A 70 -14.64 -4.91 -0.66
N ALA A 71 -15.23 -3.92 -0.01
CA ALA A 71 -14.53 -2.72 0.41
C ALA A 71 -13.37 -3.05 1.37
N PHE A 72 -13.60 -3.93 2.36
CA PHE A 72 -12.51 -4.37 3.24
C PHE A 72 -11.45 -5.18 2.50
N THR A 73 -11.81 -6.04 1.54
CA THR A 73 -10.79 -6.75 0.74
C THR A 73 -9.88 -5.78 -0.01
N LEU A 74 -10.42 -4.67 -0.54
CA LEU A 74 -9.65 -3.64 -1.23
C LEU A 74 -8.73 -2.87 -0.28
N ILE A 75 -9.23 -2.49 0.89
CA ILE A 75 -8.43 -1.84 1.94
C ILE A 75 -7.28 -2.77 2.35
N ASN A 76 -7.58 -4.06 2.54
CA ASN A 76 -6.58 -5.05 2.91
C ASN A 76 -5.55 -5.29 1.82
N LEU A 77 -5.96 -5.37 0.55
CA LEU A 77 -5.03 -5.45 -0.58
C LEU A 77 -4.08 -4.25 -0.60
N PHE A 78 -4.59 -3.04 -0.35
CA PHE A 78 -3.76 -1.85 -0.24
C PHE A 78 -2.74 -1.96 0.91
N LEU A 79 -3.17 -2.41 2.09
CA LEU A 79 -2.28 -2.60 3.24
C LEU A 79 -1.22 -3.67 2.97
N ILE A 80 -1.60 -4.81 2.39
CA ILE A 80 -0.70 -5.90 2.01
C ILE A 80 0.33 -5.39 0.99
N ALA A 81 -0.12 -4.68 -0.03
CA ALA A 81 0.77 -4.12 -1.04
C ALA A 81 1.76 -3.12 -0.41
N SER A 82 1.32 -2.27 0.50
CA SER A 82 2.18 -1.32 1.19
C SER A 82 3.26 -2.00 2.04
N ASP A 83 2.89 -3.04 2.79
CA ASP A 83 3.79 -3.70 3.75
C ASP A 83 4.78 -4.67 3.09
N HIS A 84 4.33 -5.36 2.04
CA HIS A 84 5.08 -6.46 1.44
C HIS A 84 5.79 -6.10 0.13
N THR A 85 5.55 -4.92 -0.47
CA THR A 85 6.24 -4.52 -1.70
C THR A 85 7.68 -4.13 -1.47
N ASP A 86 8.57 -4.71 -2.27
CA ASP A 86 9.91 -4.17 -2.43
C ASP A 86 9.91 -2.93 -3.33
N LYS A 87 10.08 -1.75 -2.74
CA LYS A 87 10.03 -0.46 -3.46
C LYS A 87 11.05 -0.39 -4.60
N SER A 88 12.22 -1.01 -4.47
CA SER A 88 13.24 -1.08 -5.53
C SER A 88 12.77 -1.83 -6.77
N SER A 89 11.94 -2.86 -6.60
CA SER A 89 11.43 -3.67 -7.72
C SER A 89 10.43 -2.92 -8.63
N ILE A 90 10.04 -1.69 -8.25
CA ILE A 90 9.31 -0.79 -9.16
C ILE A 90 10.19 -0.43 -10.37
N LEU A 91 11.51 -0.37 -10.20
CA LEU A 91 12.47 -0.12 -11.29
C LEU A 91 12.55 -1.29 -12.27
N ASP A 92 12.34 -2.52 -11.80
CA ASP A 92 12.27 -3.71 -12.67
C ASP A 92 11.15 -3.62 -13.70
N LEU A 93 10.05 -2.94 -13.36
CA LEU A 93 8.87 -2.77 -14.21
C LEU A 93 8.91 -1.47 -15.03
N LEU A 94 9.23 -0.34 -14.38
CA LEU A 94 9.14 0.99 -14.98
C LEU A 94 10.47 1.50 -15.56
N GLY A 95 11.57 0.77 -15.36
CA GLY A 95 12.91 1.18 -15.77
C GLY A 95 13.30 2.55 -15.22
N SER A 96 13.94 3.38 -16.05
CA SER A 96 14.38 4.73 -15.68
C SER A 96 13.22 5.68 -15.29
N LYS A 97 12.02 5.48 -15.84
CA LYS A 97 10.84 6.29 -15.48
C LYS A 97 10.38 6.04 -14.04
N GLY A 98 10.68 4.86 -13.49
CA GLY A 98 10.36 4.50 -12.10
C GLY A 98 11.26 5.17 -11.06
N VAL A 99 12.40 5.75 -11.46
CA VAL A 99 13.38 6.35 -10.55
C VAL A 99 12.77 7.46 -9.70
N LEU A 100 11.98 8.35 -10.32
CA LEU A 100 11.28 9.42 -9.60
C LEU A 100 10.32 8.88 -8.53
N VAL A 101 9.59 7.81 -8.85
CA VAL A 101 8.64 7.17 -7.93
C VAL A 101 9.38 6.54 -6.74
N VAL A 102 10.47 5.82 -7.00
CA VAL A 102 11.27 5.19 -5.95
C VAL A 102 11.93 6.23 -5.05
N ILE A 103 12.44 7.32 -5.62
CA ILE A 103 12.96 8.46 -4.85
C ILE A 103 11.87 9.04 -3.96
N ALA A 104 10.71 9.39 -4.52
CA ALA A 104 9.60 9.95 -3.75
C ALA A 104 9.18 9.04 -2.57
N LEU A 105 9.03 7.73 -2.83
CA LEU A 105 8.66 6.74 -1.81
C LEU A 105 9.74 6.48 -0.75
N SER A 106 11.00 6.77 -1.08
CA SER A 106 12.14 6.62 -0.17
C SER A 106 12.34 7.85 0.70
N TYR A 107 12.07 9.04 0.17
CA TYR A 107 12.18 10.32 0.88
C TYR A 107 10.93 10.71 1.68
N TYR A 108 9.78 10.10 1.41
CA TYR A 108 8.54 10.35 2.14
C TYR A 108 8.69 10.27 3.69
N PRO A 109 9.33 9.23 4.28
CA PRO A 109 9.51 9.17 5.72
C PRO A 109 10.36 10.33 6.27
N LEU A 110 11.38 10.75 5.53
CA LEU A 110 12.23 11.89 5.90
C LEU A 110 11.43 13.19 5.93
N PHE A 111 10.63 13.44 4.89
CA PHE A 111 9.79 14.64 4.84
C PHE A 111 8.72 14.64 5.93
N TYR A 112 8.21 13.47 6.30
CA TYR A 112 7.30 13.33 7.42
C TYR A 112 7.99 13.69 8.75
N GLU A 113 9.20 13.19 9.00
CA GLU A 113 9.98 13.51 10.19
C GLU A 113 10.30 15.01 10.28
N ILE A 114 10.71 15.63 9.17
CA ILE A 114 10.96 17.08 9.09
C ILE A 114 9.69 17.85 9.43
N THR A 115 8.55 17.46 8.86
CA THR A 115 7.25 18.09 9.14
C THR A 115 6.88 17.97 10.62
N GLN A 116 7.09 16.81 11.23
CA GLN A 116 6.86 16.61 12.66
C GLN A 116 7.75 17.51 13.52
N LYS A 117 9.04 17.63 13.20
CA LYS A 117 9.97 18.52 13.91
C LYS A 117 9.54 19.98 13.79
N ILE A 118 9.19 20.44 12.58
CA ILE A 118 8.72 21.80 12.35
C ILE A 118 7.43 22.07 13.14
N MET A 119 6.49 21.13 13.15
CA MET A 119 5.26 21.22 13.94
C MET A 119 5.52 21.23 15.45
N PHE A 120 6.51 20.48 15.92
CA PHE A 120 6.91 20.48 17.32
C PHE A 120 7.49 21.85 17.73
N TYR A 121 8.42 22.40 16.94
CA TYR A 121 9.00 23.72 17.21
C TYR A 121 7.99 24.87 17.07
N SER A 122 7.04 24.77 16.13
CA SER A 122 5.99 25.78 15.98
C SER A 122 5.07 25.82 17.20
N ARG A 123 4.73 24.65 17.77
CA ARG A 123 3.98 24.52 19.03
C ARG A 123 4.72 25.15 20.20
N ILE A 124 6.02 24.88 20.36
CA ILE A 124 6.85 25.50 21.41
C ILE A 124 6.83 27.02 21.31
N ARG A 125 6.87 27.55 20.09
CA ARG A 125 6.85 28.99 19.80
C ARG A 125 5.44 29.61 19.85
N LYS A 126 4.43 28.88 20.32
CA LYS A 126 3.02 29.32 20.39
C LYS A 126 2.48 29.81 19.04
N ILE A 127 3.01 29.30 17.94
CA ILE A 127 2.49 29.60 16.60
C ILE A 127 1.21 28.76 16.43
N SER A 128 0.10 29.41 16.10
CA SER A 128 -1.15 28.71 15.84
C SER A 128 -0.98 27.69 14.71
N PRO A 129 -1.45 26.44 14.88
CA PRO A 129 -1.42 25.41 13.84
C PRO A 129 -2.21 25.81 12.58
N PHE A 130 -3.14 26.76 12.71
CA PHE A 130 -3.93 27.30 11.60
C PHE A 130 -3.17 28.35 10.78
N ASN A 131 -2.00 28.80 11.23
CA ASN A 131 -1.16 29.69 10.44
C ASN A 131 -0.33 28.90 9.42
N ILE A 132 -1.02 28.40 8.40
CA ILE A 132 -0.47 27.51 7.36
C ILE A 132 0.79 28.11 6.73
N LYS A 133 0.80 29.42 6.44
CA LYS A 133 1.96 30.09 5.83
C LYS A 133 3.23 29.95 6.67
N ARG A 134 3.14 30.09 7.99
CA ARG A 134 4.29 30.01 8.91
C ARG A 134 4.83 28.58 9.08
N ILE A 135 4.02 27.57 8.80
CA ILE A 135 4.41 26.16 8.90
C ILE A 135 4.89 25.63 7.55
N LEU A 136 4.22 26.01 6.46
CA LEU A 136 4.49 25.55 5.10
C LEU A 136 5.82 26.07 4.57
N LEU A 137 6.16 27.34 4.86
CA LEU A 137 7.38 27.96 4.35
C LEU A 137 8.66 27.22 4.81
N PRO A 138 8.86 26.92 6.11
CA PRO A 138 9.99 26.09 6.54
C PRO A 138 10.02 24.69 5.92
N ILE A 139 8.85 24.06 5.75
CA ILE A 139 8.75 22.72 5.13
C ILE A 139 9.23 22.77 3.68
N ILE A 140 8.73 23.74 2.90
CA ILE A 140 9.10 23.92 1.49
C ILE A 140 10.60 24.16 1.36
N VAL A 141 11.18 25.03 2.20
CA VAL A 141 12.61 25.34 2.16
C VAL A 141 13.47 24.09 2.42
N GLU A 142 13.13 23.30 3.44
CA GLU A 142 13.85 22.04 3.71
C GLU A 142 13.71 21.02 2.57
N ILE A 143 12.52 20.88 1.99
CA ILE A 143 12.29 19.98 0.85
C ILE A 143 13.14 20.41 -0.36
N ILE A 144 13.18 21.70 -0.69
CA ILE A 144 13.97 22.24 -1.82
C ILE A 144 15.45 21.97 -1.59
N LYS A 145 15.96 22.25 -0.38
CA LYS A 145 17.37 22.01 -0.02
C LYS A 145 17.75 20.53 -0.18
N ILE A 146 16.87 19.62 0.21
CA ILE A 146 17.09 18.17 0.05
C ILE A 146 17.09 17.78 -1.43
N ALA A 147 16.17 18.33 -2.23
CA ALA A 147 16.10 18.06 -3.66
C ALA A 147 17.36 18.55 -4.39
N GLU A 148 17.88 19.72 -4.03
CA GLU A 148 19.12 20.27 -4.57
C GLU A 148 20.33 19.39 -4.22
N ASN A 149 20.46 18.98 -2.95
CA ASN A 149 21.51 18.06 -2.53
C ASN A 149 21.43 16.70 -3.26
N LEU A 150 20.22 16.18 -3.47
CA LEU A 150 20.01 14.95 -4.21
C LEU A 150 20.42 15.12 -5.67
N TYR A 151 20.09 16.25 -6.29
CA TYR A 151 20.50 16.57 -7.66
C TYR A 151 22.03 16.63 -7.80
N TYR A 152 22.72 17.32 -6.87
CA TYR A 152 24.19 17.33 -6.84
C TYR A 152 24.78 15.93 -6.65
N ALA A 153 24.25 15.15 -5.71
CA ALA A 153 24.72 13.78 -5.48
C ALA A 153 24.50 12.87 -6.70
N TYR A 154 23.36 13.02 -7.38
CA TYR A 154 23.03 12.26 -8.58
C TYR A 154 23.95 12.65 -9.73
N THR A 155 24.13 13.94 -9.99
CA THR A 155 25.00 14.44 -11.06
C THR A 155 26.45 14.03 -10.84
N LEU A 156 26.99 14.16 -9.62
CA LEU A 156 28.36 13.75 -9.30
C LEU A 156 28.59 12.24 -9.42
N LYS A 157 27.58 11.40 -9.15
CA LYS A 157 27.71 9.94 -9.08
C LYS A 157 27.28 9.21 -10.37
N LEU A 158 26.45 9.83 -11.21
CA LEU A 158 25.81 9.20 -12.38
C LEU A 158 26.12 9.90 -13.71
N PHE A 159 27.30 10.51 -13.86
CA PHE A 159 27.82 10.95 -15.17
C PHE A 159 27.91 9.83 -16.24
N GLY A 160 27.62 8.56 -15.90
CA GLY A 160 27.43 7.47 -16.84
C GLY A 160 25.93 7.14 -17.02
N LYS A 161 25.50 6.98 -18.29
CA LYS A 161 24.17 6.49 -18.69
C LYS A 161 23.65 5.42 -17.72
N TYR A 162 22.53 5.69 -17.05
CA TYR A 162 21.88 4.72 -16.16
C TYR A 162 21.43 3.50 -16.97
N SER A 163 22.23 2.43 -16.94
CA SER A 163 21.90 1.13 -17.52
C SER A 163 21.35 0.23 -16.42
N TYR A 164 20.03 0.13 -16.33
CA TYR A 164 19.39 -0.77 -15.40
C TYR A 164 19.07 -2.10 -16.08
N LYS A 165 19.56 -3.19 -15.49
CA LYS A 165 19.24 -4.55 -15.94
C LYS A 165 18.09 -5.09 -15.08
N SER A 166 16.90 -5.12 -15.66
CA SER A 166 15.69 -5.65 -15.00
C SER A 166 15.90 -7.11 -14.59
N ASN A 167 15.53 -7.44 -13.36
CA ASN A 167 15.55 -8.80 -12.85
C ASN A 167 14.14 -9.24 -12.46
N ILE A 168 13.46 -9.93 -13.38
CA ILE A 168 12.07 -10.37 -13.19
C ILE A 168 11.99 -11.75 -12.51
N LYS A 169 13.10 -12.46 -12.31
CA LYS A 169 13.06 -13.83 -11.77
C LYS A 169 12.33 -13.90 -10.41
N PRO A 170 11.38 -14.83 -10.21
CA PRO A 170 10.60 -14.90 -8.99
C PRO A 170 11.47 -15.34 -7.81
N ASN A 171 11.25 -14.70 -6.65
CA ASN A 171 11.75 -15.15 -5.37
C ASN A 171 10.74 -16.10 -4.70
N LYS A 172 11.15 -16.83 -3.65
CA LYS A 172 10.28 -17.75 -2.88
C LYS A 172 8.99 -17.06 -2.41
N TYR A 173 9.08 -15.79 -1.99
CA TYR A 173 7.92 -15.01 -1.54
C TYR A 173 6.98 -14.60 -2.69
N ASP A 174 7.53 -14.36 -3.88
CA ASP A 174 6.73 -14.03 -5.07
C ASP A 174 5.85 -15.22 -5.48
N VAL A 175 6.40 -16.44 -5.37
CA VAL A 175 5.68 -17.69 -5.60
C VAL A 175 4.57 -17.89 -4.56
N ILE A 176 4.81 -17.56 -3.29
CA ILE A 176 3.79 -17.65 -2.24
C ILE A 176 2.62 -16.72 -2.54
N PHE A 177 2.87 -15.45 -2.88
CA PHE A 177 1.81 -14.49 -3.20
C PHE A 177 1.04 -14.90 -4.45
N LEU A 178 1.71 -15.35 -5.51
CA LEU A 178 1.04 -15.90 -6.68
C LEU A 178 0.16 -17.11 -6.33
N GLY A 179 0.72 -18.06 -5.58
CA GLY A 179 0.01 -19.26 -5.16
C GLY A 179 -1.25 -18.92 -4.36
N LEU A 180 -1.16 -18.00 -3.39
CA LEU A 180 -2.30 -17.53 -2.62
C LEU A 180 -3.38 -16.88 -3.50
N GLY A 181 -2.99 -16.08 -4.50
CA GLY A 181 -3.94 -15.47 -5.43
C GLY A 181 -4.68 -16.51 -6.26
N VAL A 182 -3.97 -17.51 -6.80
CA VAL A 182 -4.56 -18.60 -7.58
C VAL A 182 -5.46 -19.48 -6.71
N ILE A 183 -5.01 -19.84 -5.50
CA ILE A 183 -5.79 -20.59 -4.52
C ILE A 183 -7.11 -19.86 -4.22
N SER A 184 -7.06 -18.54 -3.98
CA SER A 184 -8.26 -17.73 -3.76
C SER A 184 -9.24 -17.84 -4.93
N LEU A 185 -8.75 -17.71 -6.16
CA LEU A 185 -9.59 -17.82 -7.36
C LEU A 185 -10.24 -19.20 -7.47
N CYS A 186 -9.46 -20.28 -7.32
CA CYS A 186 -9.97 -21.64 -7.42
C CYS A 186 -11.00 -21.94 -6.33
N PHE A 187 -10.71 -21.62 -5.07
CA PHE A 187 -11.66 -21.84 -3.97
C PHE A 187 -12.91 -20.97 -4.12
N SER A 188 -12.78 -19.71 -4.54
CA SER A 188 -13.94 -18.84 -4.78
C SER A 188 -14.81 -19.37 -5.90
N TYR A 189 -14.22 -19.95 -6.95
CA TYR A 189 -14.96 -20.59 -8.03
C TYR A 189 -15.70 -21.85 -7.57
N ILE A 190 -15.03 -22.74 -6.84
CA ILE A 190 -15.62 -24.00 -6.33
C ILE A 190 -16.81 -23.71 -5.41
N LEU A 191 -16.68 -22.72 -4.51
CA LEU A 191 -17.74 -22.35 -3.57
C LEU A 191 -18.81 -21.42 -4.15
N HIS A 192 -18.68 -21.04 -5.43
CA HIS A 192 -19.72 -20.31 -6.16
C HIS A 192 -20.66 -21.25 -6.92
N ILE A 193 -20.19 -22.46 -7.26
CA ILE A 193 -21.01 -23.54 -7.83
C ILE A 193 -21.88 -24.14 -6.71
#